data_AF-A0A9W4TBZ6-F1
#
_entry.id   AF-A0A9W4TBZ6-F1
#
_cell.length_a   1.000
_cell.length_b   1.000
_cell.length_c   1.000
_cell.angle_alpha   90.00
_cell.angle_beta   90.00
_cell.angle_gamma   90.00
#
_symmetry.space_group_name_H-M   'P 1'
#
loop_
_entity.id
_entity.type
_entity.pdbx_description
1 polymer ?
#
loop_
_entity_poly.entity_id
_entity_poly.type
_entity_poly.pdbx_seq_one_letter_code
_entity_poly.pdbx_strand_id
1 'polypeptide(L)' 'MGKGKELTESQKSAILYGHRLGHLCRKIAVTVRCGPSAVSTCIR' A
#
# COMPACT_ATOMS: atom_id res chain seq x y z
N MET A 1 12.23 -6.44 15.22
CA MET A 1 11.35 -5.92 14.16
C MET A 1 11.52 -6.82 12.95
N GLY A 2 10.53 -7.69 12.67
CA GLY A 2 10.64 -8.65 11.57
C GLY A 2 10.78 -7.93 10.24
N LYS A 3 11.70 -8.40 9.38
CA LYS A 3 11.86 -7.87 8.02
C LYS A 3 10.57 -8.15 7.24
N GLY A 4 9.64 -7.20 7.24
CA GLY A 4 8.51 -7.21 6.32
C GLY A 4 9.04 -7.16 4.90
N LYS A 5 8.54 -8.04 4.03
CA LYS A 5 8.89 -8.06 2.61
C LYS A 5 8.65 -6.65 2.04
N GLU A 6 9.69 -6.07 1.43
CA GLU A 6 9.60 -4.72 0.86
C GLU A 6 8.51 -4.68 -0.22
N LEU A 7 7.78 -3.57 -0.33
CA LEU A 7 6.76 -3.41 -1.36
C LEU A 7 7.41 -3.43 -2.74
N THR A 8 6.89 -4.24 -3.65
CA THR A 8 7.34 -4.22 -5.05
C THR A 8 6.92 -2.92 -5.74
N GLU A 9 7.61 -2.56 -6.82
CA GLU A 9 7.27 -1.40 -7.68
C GLU A 9 5.79 -1.42 -8.10
N SER A 10 5.28 -2.57 -8.55
CA SER A 10 3.88 -2.72 -8.95
C SER A 10 2.91 -2.45 -7.79
N GLN A 11 3.27 -2.88 -6.58
CA GLN A 11 2.46 -2.63 -5.39
C GLN A 11 2.47 -1.15 -5.00
N LYS A 12 3.64 -0.49 -5.04
CA LYS A 12 3.75 0.95 -4.80
C LYS A 12 2.90 1.74 -5.80
N SER A 13 2.97 1.38 -7.07
CA SER A 13 2.19 2.02 -8.13
C SER A 13 0.67 1.84 -7.93
N ALA A 14 0.23 0.63 -7.58
CA ALA A 14 -1.17 0.36 -7.24
C ALA A 14 -1.64 1.12 -5.98
N ILE A 15 -0.77 1.29 -4.98
CA ILE A 15 -1.05 2.08 -3.78
C ILE A 15 -1.29 3.55 -4.14
N LEU A 16 -0.37 4.15 -4.90
CA LEU A 16 -0.47 5.55 -5.32
C LEU A 16 -1.68 5.78 -6.23
N TYR A 17 -1.98 4.84 -7.12
CA TYR A 17 -3.16 4.90 -7.97
C TYR A 17 -4.46 4.86 -7.15
N GLY A 18 -4.58 3.93 -6.20
CA GLY A 18 -5.73 3.86 -5.30
C GLY A 18 -5.90 5.11 -4.44
N HIS A 19 -4.80 5.68 -3.95
CA HIS A 19 -4.81 6.93 -3.19
C HIS A 19 -5.32 8.11 -4.03
N ARG A 20 -4.87 8.24 -5.28
CA ARG A 20 -5.35 9.28 -6.21
C ARG A 20 -6.85 9.17 -6.51
N LEU A 21 -7.42 7.96 -6.47
CA LEU A 21 -8.86 7.73 -6.61
C LEU A 21 -9.65 7.99 -5.31
N GLY A 22 -8.98 8.40 -4.22
CA GLY A 22 -9.63 8.64 -2.92
C GLY A 22 -9.98 7.36 -2.16
N HIS A 23 -9.39 6.21 -2.49
CA HIS A 23 -9.60 4.98 -1.74
C HIS A 23 -8.93 5.03 -0.35
N LEU A 24 -9.62 4.50 0.66
CA LEU A 24 -9.05 4.34 2.00
C LEU A 24 -7.87 3.36 1.98
N CYS A 25 -6.83 3.63 2.80
CA CYS A 25 -5.65 2.77 2.93
C CYS A 25 -6.00 1.30 3.19
N ARG A 26 -7.08 1.04 3.94
CA ARG A 26 -7.57 -0.32 4.23
C ARG A 26 -8.05 -1.05 2.97
N LYS A 27 -8.73 -0.34 2.06
CA LYS A 27 -9.20 -0.88 0.78
C LYS A 27 -8.02 -1.16 -0.15
N ILE A 28 -7.06 -0.23 -0.21
CA ILE A 28 -5.82 -0.37 -0.99
C ILE A 28 -4.99 -1.56 -0.49
N ALA A 29 -4.85 -1.72 0.83
CA ALA A 29 -4.12 -2.83 1.44
C ALA A 29 -4.67 -4.20 1.03
N VAL A 30 -6.00 -4.33 0.92
CA VAL A 30 -6.65 -5.54 0.42
C VAL A 30 -6.30 -5.80 -1.05
N THR A 31 -6.41 -4.77 -1.91
CA THR A 31 -6.08 -4.88 -3.35
C THR A 31 -4.62 -5.29 -3.57
N VAL A 32 -3.71 -4.72 -2.80
CA VAL A 32 -2.26 -4.87 -2.98
C VAL A 32 -1.71 -6.05 -2.16
N ARG A 33 -2.57 -6.72 -1.38
CA ARG A 33 -2.28 -7.84 -0.47
C ARG A 33 -1.10 -7.52 0.45
N CYS A 34 -1.13 -6.33 1.05
CA CYS A 34 -0.11 -5.86 1.98
C CYS A 34 -0.73 -5.31 3.28
N GLY A 35 0.10 -5.03 4.28
CA GLY A 35 -0.37 -4.46 5.54
C GLY A 35 -0.81 -2.99 5.37
N PRO A 36 -1.89 -2.55 6.03
CA PRO A 36 -2.33 -1.15 5.95
C PRO A 36 -1.28 -0.15 6.46
N SER A 37 -0.41 -0.58 7.38
CA SER A 37 0.74 0.22 7.82
C SER A 37 1.75 0.45 6.70
N ALA A 38 2.00 -0.54 5.83
CA ALA A 38 2.90 -0.39 4.69
C ALA A 38 2.30 0.55 3.63
N VAL A 39 0.98 0.49 3.42
CA VAL A 39 0.25 1.43 2.56
C VAL A 39 0.36 2.85 3.11
N SER A 40 0.10 3.04 4.40
CA SER A 40 0.20 4.35 5.06
C SER A 40 1.61 4.94 4.92
N THR A 41 2.66 4.14 5.17
CA THR A 41 4.06 4.55 4.99
C THR A 41 4.44 4.81 3.53
N CYS A 42 3.75 4.21 2.56
CA CYS A 42 4.02 4.43 1.13
C CYS A 42 3.37 5.72 0.60
N ILE A 43 2.26 6.14 1.20
CA ILE A 43 1.52 7.36 0.80
C ILE A 43 2.07 8.60 1.51
N ARG A 44 2.55 8.44 2.76
CA ARG A 44 3.16 9.49 3.58
C ARG A 44 4.65 9.64 3.28
#